data_AF-A0AAQ3X9K4-F1
#
_entry.id   AF-A0AAQ3X9K4-F1
#
_cell.length_a   1.000
_cell.length_b   1.000
_cell.length_c   1.000
_cell.angle_alpha   90.00
_cell.angle_beta   90.00
_cell.angle_gamma   90.00
#
_symmetry.space_group_name_H-M   'P 1'
#
loop_
_entity.id
_entity.type
_entity.pdbx_description
1 polymer ?
#
loop_
_entity_poly.entity_id
_entity_poly.type
_entity_poly.pdbx_seq_one_letter_code
_entity_poly.pdbx_strand_id
1 'polypeptide(L)'
;MGRLLLVSLPATGAIIYRCKHCDTHLAYEKDIISESFRCKHGKAYLVEKIVNVNVGEKDERMMTTGVHTVCDIFCVACGSILGWKYLAAADKTQRYKEGKFILDKCKLLGPPDIAPLQLWPTAAASDHHNTSSSDEDDQRF
;
A
#
# COMPACT_ATOMS: atom_id res chain seq x y z
N MET A 1 5.58 -10.96 -29.78
CA MET A 1 4.90 -10.52 -28.54
C MET A 1 5.23 -11.54 -27.45
N GLY A 2 6.10 -11.20 -26.50
CA GLY A 2 6.48 -12.09 -25.40
C GLY A 2 5.36 -12.19 -24.35
N ARG A 3 5.27 -13.33 -23.65
CA ARG A 3 4.31 -13.50 -22.55
C ARG A 3 4.85 -12.80 -21.30
N LEU A 4 4.07 -11.88 -20.74
CA LEU A 4 4.29 -11.33 -19.40
C LEU A 4 4.02 -12.43 -18.36
N LEU A 5 5.03 -12.77 -17.57
CA LEU A 5 4.87 -13.69 -16.45
C LEU A 5 4.46 -12.89 -15.21
N LEU A 6 3.17 -12.94 -14.88
CA LEU A 6 2.63 -12.38 -13.64
C LEU A 6 2.62 -13.46 -12.56
N VAL A 7 3.16 -13.10 -11.40
CA VAL A 7 3.10 -13.92 -10.18
C VAL A 7 1.74 -13.70 -9.54
N SER A 8 0.94 -14.75 -9.45
CA SER A 8 -0.26 -14.75 -8.62
C SER A 8 0.11 -15.10 -7.19
N LEU A 9 -0.17 -14.19 -6.26
CA LEU A 9 -0.03 -14.43 -4.83
C LEU A 9 -1.27 -15.21 -4.32
N PRO A 10 -1.12 -16.43 -3.78
CA PRO A 10 -2.25 -17.19 -3.24
C PRO A 10 -2.94 -16.42 -2.11
N ALA A 11 -4.27 -16.30 -2.21
CA ALA A 11 -5.12 -15.59 -1.27
C ALA A 11 -5.59 -16.49 -0.10
N THR A 12 -4.69 -17.29 0.47
CA THR A 12 -4.99 -18.23 1.57
C THR A 12 -5.24 -17.50 2.90
N GLY A 13 -6.23 -16.60 2.93
CA GLY A 13 -6.54 -15.72 4.07
C GLY A 13 -5.58 -14.55 4.27
N ALA A 14 -4.54 -14.43 3.45
CA ALA A 14 -3.57 -13.34 3.54
C ALA A 14 -4.06 -12.09 2.82
N ILE A 15 -3.90 -10.93 3.46
CA ILE A 15 -4.15 -9.64 2.84
C ILE A 15 -3.07 -9.37 1.77
N ILE A 16 -3.53 -9.02 0.57
CA ILE A 16 -2.69 -8.73 -0.60
C ILE A 16 -2.94 -7.30 -1.07
N TYR A 17 -1.86 -6.53 -1.18
CA TYR A 17 -1.86 -5.23 -1.83
C TYR A 17 -1.73 -5.40 -3.35
N ARG A 18 -2.54 -4.66 -4.09
CA ARG A 18 -2.65 -4.70 -5.55
C ARG A 18 -2.42 -3.32 -6.15
N CYS A 19 -2.04 -3.27 -7.42
CA CYS A 19 -1.91 -2.03 -8.17
C CYS A 19 -3.28 -1.37 -8.33
N LYS A 20 -3.43 -0.10 -7.95
CA LYS A 20 -4.70 0.62 -8.09
C LYS A 20 -5.18 0.80 -9.53
N HIS A 21 -4.27 0.72 -10.51
CA HIS A 21 -4.59 0.95 -11.91
C HIS A 21 -5.00 -0.31 -12.67
N CYS A 22 -4.54 -1.49 -12.26
CA CYS A 22 -4.74 -2.73 -13.02
C CYS A 22 -4.93 -3.99 -12.15
N ASP A 23 -5.07 -3.82 -10.85
CA ASP A 23 -5.31 -4.87 -9.85
C ASP A 23 -4.21 -5.97 -9.77
N THR A 24 -3.06 -5.77 -10.43
CA THR A 24 -1.93 -6.69 -10.35
C THR A 24 -1.42 -6.83 -8.92
N HIS A 25 -1.22 -8.05 -8.43
CA HIS A 25 -0.73 -8.32 -7.07
C HIS A 25 0.70 -7.78 -6.89
N LEU A 26 0.97 -7.14 -5.75
CA LEU A 26 2.26 -6.50 -5.49
C LEU A 26 2.95 -7.06 -4.24
N ALA A 27 2.26 -7.14 -3.12
CA ALA A 27 2.87 -7.58 -1.86
C ALA A 27 1.82 -8.14 -0.90
N TYR A 28 2.26 -8.95 0.06
CA TYR A 28 1.43 -9.30 1.21
C TYR A 28 1.54 -8.22 2.30
N GLU A 29 0.52 -8.13 3.15
CA GLU A 29 0.56 -7.30 4.36
C GLU A 29 1.71 -7.68 5.29
N LYS A 30 2.00 -8.98 5.47
CA LYS A 30 3.12 -9.45 6.30
C LYS A 30 4.51 -8.97 5.84
N ASP A 31 4.62 -8.54 4.59
CA ASP A 31 5.87 -8.01 4.02
C ASP A 31 6.00 -6.49 4.28
N ILE A 32 4.96 -5.83 4.80
CA ILE A 32 5.03 -4.45 5.28
C ILE A 32 5.77 -4.42 6.61
N ILE A 33 6.86 -3.66 6.64
CA ILE A 33 7.69 -3.46 7.83
C ILE A 33 7.21 -2.25 8.63
N SER A 34 6.79 -1.19 7.94
CA SER A 34 6.40 0.07 8.59
C SER A 34 5.47 0.91 7.72
N GLU A 35 4.47 1.51 8.35
CA GLU A 35 3.54 2.47 7.73
C GLU A 35 3.88 3.94 8.01
N SER A 36 4.96 4.18 8.78
CA SER A 36 5.35 5.53 9.22
C SER A 36 6.12 6.30 8.14
N PHE A 37 6.29 5.72 6.95
CA PHE A 37 7.00 6.34 5.85
C PHE A 37 6.10 7.31 5.08
N ARG A 38 6.73 8.25 4.38
CA ARG A 38 6.05 9.24 3.56
C ARG A 38 6.72 9.37 2.21
N CYS A 39 5.92 9.74 1.22
CA CYS A 39 6.36 10.06 -0.13
C CYS A 39 5.66 11.33 -0.62
N LYS A 40 5.89 11.71 -1.87
CA LYS A 40 5.31 12.92 -2.48
C LYS A 40 3.78 13.01 -2.41
N HIS A 41 3.07 11.88 -2.35
CA HIS A 41 1.60 11.83 -2.27
C HIS A 41 1.05 11.54 -0.87
N GLY A 42 1.89 11.56 0.17
CA GLY A 42 1.46 11.34 1.56
C GLY A 42 2.05 10.08 2.18
N LYS A 43 1.20 9.22 2.77
CA LYS A 43 1.65 8.01 3.48
C LYS A 43 2.23 6.97 2.51
N ALA A 44 3.25 6.24 2.97
CA ALA A 44 3.89 5.18 2.23
C ALA A 44 4.27 4.02 3.15
N TYR A 45 4.41 2.84 2.58
CA TYR A 45 4.86 1.64 3.27
C TYR A 45 6.33 1.35 2.99
N LEU A 46 7.08 1.00 4.02
CA LEU A 46 8.35 0.30 3.86
C LEU A 46 8.04 -1.20 3.77
N VAL A 47 8.47 -1.84 2.69
CA VAL A 47 8.12 -3.22 2.37
C VAL A 47 9.39 -4.03 2.10
N GLU A 48 9.46 -5.25 2.65
CA GLU A 48 10.59 -6.16 2.48
C GLU A 48 10.59 -6.83 1.10
N LYS A 49 9.42 -7.32 0.66
CA LYS A 49 9.27 -8.10 -0.57
C LYS A 49 8.14 -7.57 -1.44
N ILE A 50 8.37 -7.55 -2.74
CA ILE A 50 7.39 -7.14 -3.75
C ILE A 50 7.54 -8.01 -5.00
N VAL A 51 6.42 -8.28 -5.68
CA VAL A 51 6.34 -9.00 -6.95
C VAL A 51 5.72 -8.14 -8.03
N ASN A 52 5.85 -8.56 -9.29
CA ASN A 52 5.22 -7.91 -10.44
C ASN A 52 5.60 -6.44 -10.62
N VAL A 53 6.87 -6.11 -10.35
CA VAL A 53 7.43 -4.78 -10.60
C VAL A 53 8.67 -4.84 -11.48
N ASN A 54 8.81 -3.82 -12.32
CA ASN A 54 10.05 -3.50 -13.00
C ASN A 54 10.80 -2.43 -12.22
N VAL A 55 12.13 -2.48 -12.29
CA VAL A 55 13.03 -1.52 -11.65
C VAL A 55 13.57 -0.58 -12.72
N GLY A 56 13.49 0.72 -12.45
CA GLY A 56 14.04 1.77 -13.32
C GLY A 56 15.53 1.98 -13.11
N GLU A 57 16.01 3.11 -13.63
CA GLU A 57 17.39 3.53 -13.47
C GLU A 57 17.71 3.91 -12.04
N LYS A 58 19.01 3.84 -11.71
CA LYS A 58 19.51 4.26 -10.41
C LYS A 58 19.59 5.77 -10.37
N ASP A 59 19.20 6.34 -9.25
CA ASP A 59 19.15 7.77 -9.01
C ASP A 59 19.63 8.06 -7.59
N GLU A 60 20.34 9.16 -7.39
CA GLU A 60 20.80 9.59 -6.07
C GLU A 60 19.89 10.70 -5.55
N ARG A 61 19.25 10.46 -4.41
CA ARG A 61 18.25 11.38 -3.83
C ARG A 61 18.65 11.83 -2.44
N MET A 62 18.64 13.15 -2.25
CA MET A 62 18.72 13.76 -0.93
C MET A 62 17.36 13.63 -0.22
N MET A 63 17.37 13.07 0.99
CA MET A 63 16.19 12.90 1.83
C MET A 63 16.46 13.47 3.23
N THR A 64 15.44 13.52 4.09
CA THR A 64 15.59 14.02 5.48
C THR A 64 16.68 13.29 6.26
N THR A 65 16.87 12.00 5.97
CA THR A 65 17.87 11.13 6.61
C THR A 65 19.20 11.06 5.85
N GLY A 66 19.46 11.99 4.92
CA GLY A 66 20.67 12.04 4.10
C GLY A 66 20.52 11.45 2.70
N VAL A 67 21.66 11.27 2.04
CA VAL A 67 21.75 10.82 0.63
C VAL A 67 21.53 9.32 0.51
N HIS A 68 20.68 8.93 -0.45
CA HIS A 68 20.37 7.53 -0.77
C HIS A 68 20.46 7.29 -2.27
N THR A 69 21.03 6.15 -2.67
CA THR A 69 20.88 5.64 -4.04
C THR A 69 19.63 4.78 -4.11
N VAL A 70 18.74 5.11 -5.04
CA VAL A 70 17.43 4.47 -5.18
C VAL A 70 17.14 4.15 -6.65
N CYS A 71 16.06 3.42 -6.90
CA CYS A 71 15.54 3.21 -8.25
C CYS A 71 14.00 3.16 -8.19
N ASP A 72 13.33 3.84 -9.11
CA ASP A 72 11.87 3.81 -9.17
C ASP A 72 11.37 2.40 -9.53
N ILE A 73 10.18 2.06 -9.04
CA ILE A 73 9.52 0.79 -9.35
C ILE A 73 8.19 1.02 -10.03
N PHE A 74 7.94 0.20 -11.05
CA PHE A 74 6.79 0.32 -11.95
C PHE A 74 6.02 -0.98 -11.95
N CYS A 75 4.69 -0.92 -11.99
CA CYS A 75 3.87 -2.10 -12.18
C CYS A 75 4.23 -2.76 -13.51
N VAL A 76 4.54 -4.06 -13.50
CA VAL A 76 4.93 -4.80 -14.72
C VAL A 76 3.77 -4.89 -15.73
N ALA A 77 2.52 -4.81 -15.27
CA ALA A 77 1.34 -4.96 -16.12
C ALA A 77 0.90 -3.66 -16.81
N CYS A 78 0.84 -2.54 -16.08
CA CYS A 78 0.35 -1.27 -16.61
C CYS A 78 1.39 -0.15 -16.68
N GLY A 79 2.60 -0.37 -16.18
CA GLY A 79 3.69 0.62 -16.18
C GLY A 79 3.53 1.76 -15.18
N SER A 80 2.48 1.79 -14.35
CA SER A 80 2.29 2.87 -13.37
C SER A 80 3.43 2.88 -12.34
N ILE A 81 3.93 4.08 -11.98
CA ILE A 81 4.88 4.24 -10.87
C ILE A 81 4.19 3.88 -9.55
N LEU A 82 4.79 2.96 -8.81
CA LEU A 82 4.30 2.47 -7.52
C LEU A 82 5.09 3.03 -6.34
N GLY A 83 6.34 3.43 -6.58
CA GLY A 83 7.25 3.87 -5.54
C GLY A 83 8.71 3.69 -5.97
N TRP A 84 9.58 3.31 -5.04
CA TRP A 84 11.01 3.15 -5.31
C TRP A 84 11.69 2.18 -4.33
N LYS A 85 12.85 1.65 -4.70
CA LYS A 85 13.66 0.73 -3.89
C LYS A 85 14.94 1.43 -3.41
N TYR A 86 15.34 1.20 -2.17
CA TYR A 86 16.66 1.60 -1.69
C TYR A 86 17.73 0.62 -2.17
N LEU A 87 18.78 1.15 -2.81
CA LEU A 87 19.95 0.37 -3.23
C LEU A 87 21.11 0.54 -2.26
N ALA A 88 21.35 1.78 -1.82
CA ALA A 88 22.40 2.10 -0.86
C ALA A 88 22.01 3.33 -0.02
N ALA A 89 22.48 3.38 1.22
CA ALA A 89 22.41 4.57 2.06
C ALA A 89 23.83 5.03 2.42
N ALA A 90 24.10 6.33 2.30
CA ALA A 90 25.40 6.88 2.68
C ALA A 90 25.64 6.80 4.20
N ASP A 91 24.58 7.03 4.98
CA ASP A 91 24.62 6.88 6.44
C ASP A 91 24.40 5.42 6.85
N LYS A 92 25.35 4.88 7.63
CA LYS A 92 25.30 3.54 8.20
C LYS A 92 24.03 3.28 9.02
N THR A 93 23.51 4.29 9.72
CA THR A 93 22.29 4.17 10.52
C THR A 93 21.04 3.94 9.66
N GLN A 94 21.10 4.28 8.37
CA GLN A 94 20.00 4.15 7.42
C GLN A 94 20.07 2.88 6.59
N ARG A 95 21.15 2.09 6.71
CA ARG A 95 21.37 0.88 5.90
C ARG A 95 20.33 -0.22 6.11
N TYR A 96 19.56 -0.17 7.20
CA TYR A 96 18.42 -1.07 7.38
C TYR A 96 17.39 -0.95 6.25
N LYS A 97 17.36 0.17 5.52
CA LYS A 97 16.49 0.41 4.37
C LYS A 97 16.98 -0.28 3.09
N GLU A 98 18.28 -0.57 2.99
CA GLU A 98 18.88 -1.16 1.78
C GLU A 98 18.16 -2.46 1.38
N GLY A 99 17.83 -2.58 0.09
CA GLY A 99 17.08 -3.71 -0.45
C GLY A 99 15.57 -3.62 -0.31
N LYS A 100 15.05 -2.71 0.54
CA LYS A 100 13.61 -2.54 0.80
C LYS A 100 12.98 -1.53 -0.14
N PHE A 101 11.65 -1.54 -0.16
CA PHE A 101 10.83 -0.76 -1.07
C PHE A 101 9.99 0.26 -0.30
N ILE A 102 9.87 1.45 -0.87
CA ILE A 102 8.83 2.40 -0.51
C ILE A 102 7.70 2.23 -1.50
N LEU A 103 6.50 1.90 -1.02
CA LEU A 103 5.28 1.87 -1.79
C LEU A 103 4.36 3.01 -1.39
N ASP A 104 3.92 3.77 -2.38
CA ASP A 104 2.99 4.88 -2.19
C ASP A 104 1.56 4.36 -1.98
N LYS A 105 0.97 4.64 -0.81
CA LYS A 105 -0.37 4.15 -0.45
C LYS A 105 -1.42 4.62 -1.47
N CYS A 106 -1.27 5.79 -2.08
CA CYS A 106 -2.20 6.32 -3.08
C CYS A 106 -2.22 5.51 -4.39
N LYS A 107 -1.21 4.67 -4.62
CA LYS A 107 -1.05 3.81 -5.80
C LYS A 107 -1.47 2.35 -5.56
N LEU A 108 -1.87 2.02 -4.34
CA LEU A 108 -2.24 0.67 -3.94
C LEU A 108 -3.75 0.53 -3.71
N LEU A 109 -4.23 -0.68 -3.95
CA LEU A 109 -5.47 -1.22 -3.39
C LEU A 109 -5.05 -2.24 -2.34
N GLY A 110 -5.19 -1.87 -1.06
CA GLY A 110 -5.10 -2.81 0.05
C GLY A 110 -6.50 -3.30 0.45
N PRO A 111 -6.64 -3.98 1.60
CA PRO A 111 -7.94 -3.96 2.25
C PRO A 111 -8.28 -2.49 2.48
N PRO A 112 -9.56 -2.08 2.42
CA PRO A 112 -9.93 -0.75 2.87
C PRO A 112 -9.35 -0.58 4.29
N ASP A 113 -9.07 0.65 4.72
CA ASP A 113 -8.84 0.95 6.14
C ASP A 113 -10.17 0.65 6.89
N ILE A 114 -10.58 -0.62 6.95
CA ILE A 114 -11.67 -1.11 7.77
C ILE A 114 -11.05 -1.12 9.16
N ALA A 115 -11.23 -0.01 9.87
CA ALA A 115 -11.20 -0.02 11.33
C ALA A 115 -11.93 -1.30 11.79
N PRO A 116 -11.41 -2.05 12.77
CA PRO A 116 -11.83 -3.42 13.04
C PRO A 116 -13.34 -3.47 13.31
N LEU A 117 -14.10 -3.74 12.26
CA LEU A 117 -15.53 -3.93 12.31
C LEU A 117 -15.80 -5.31 11.77
N GLN A 118 -15.93 -6.21 12.76
CA GLN A 118 -16.96 -7.24 12.79
C GLN A 118 -16.79 -8.37 11.76
N LEU A 119 -16.20 -9.45 12.26
CA LEU A 119 -16.52 -10.82 11.86
C LEU A 119 -18.05 -10.97 11.68
N TRP A 120 -18.52 -11.40 10.51
CA TRP A 120 -19.89 -11.93 10.31
C TRP A 120 -19.78 -13.46 10.06
N PRO A 121 -20.80 -14.32 10.26
CA PRO A 121 -22.26 -14.08 10.40
C PRO A 121 -22.94 -14.72 11.62
N THR A 122 -24.12 -14.23 12.00
CA THR A 122 -25.28 -15.16 12.18
C THR A 122 -26.59 -14.50 11.80
N ALA A 123 -27.36 -15.22 11.00
CA ALA A 123 -28.74 -14.93 10.67
C ALA A 123 -29.66 -15.09 11.90
N ALA A 124 -30.57 -14.13 12.09
CA ALA A 124 -31.91 -14.24 12.70
C ALA A 124 -32.46 -12.79 12.76
N ALA A 125 -33.35 -12.38 11.86
CA ALA A 125 -34.81 -12.46 12.01
C ALA A 125 -35.30 -11.78 13.30
N SER A 126 -35.89 -10.58 13.18
CA SER A 126 -37.29 -10.29 13.54
C SER A 126 -37.55 -8.78 13.64
N ASP A 127 -38.69 -8.40 13.09
CA ASP A 127 -39.31 -7.07 13.04
C ASP A 127 -39.45 -6.37 14.40
N HIS A 128 -39.48 -5.03 14.39
CA HIS A 128 -40.59 -4.25 14.96
C HIS A 128 -40.46 -2.73 14.67
N HIS A 129 -41.60 -2.16 14.25
CA HIS A 129 -41.92 -0.73 14.20
C HIS A 129 -41.65 0.00 15.53
N ASN A 130 -41.27 1.29 15.50
CA ASN A 130 -42.15 2.40 15.92
C ASN A 130 -41.54 3.79 15.58
N THR A 131 -42.43 4.77 15.64
CA THR A 131 -42.55 6.06 14.97
C THR A 131 -41.94 7.23 15.75
N SER A 132 -41.60 8.30 15.01
CA SER A 132 -41.67 9.75 15.36
C SER A 132 -40.99 10.27 16.63
N SER A 133 -40.10 11.27 16.48
CA SER A 133 -40.45 12.69 16.68
C SER A 133 -39.26 13.60 16.38
N SER A 134 -39.60 14.80 15.92
CA SER A 134 -38.79 15.99 15.68
C SER A 134 -37.83 16.33 16.82
N ASP A 135 -36.72 16.99 16.49
CA ASP A 135 -36.44 18.34 16.98
C ASP A 135 -35.29 18.98 16.17
N GLU A 136 -35.55 20.24 15.82
CA GLU A 136 -34.63 21.23 15.29
C GLU A 136 -33.52 21.51 16.31
N ASP A 137 -32.27 21.73 15.88
CA ASP A 137 -31.58 23.01 16.18
C ASP A 137 -30.13 23.08 15.68
N ASP A 138 -29.87 24.28 15.18
CA ASP A 138 -28.66 25.09 15.23
C ASP A 138 -27.37 24.79 14.44
N GLN A 139 -27.14 25.76 13.55
CA GLN A 139 -25.90 26.25 12.97
C GLN A 139 -24.74 26.38 13.98
N ARG A 140 -23.49 26.13 13.54
CA ARG A 140 -22.44 27.17 13.54
C ARG A 140 -21.10 26.77 12.93
N PHE A 141 -20.63 27.69 12.09
CA PHE A 141 -19.28 28.01 11.59
C PHE A 141 -18.62 27.08 10.56
#